data_AF-A0A7X9EFN9-F1
#
_entry.id   AF-A0A7X9EFN9-F1
#
_cell.length_a   1.000
_cell.length_b   1.000
_cell.length_c   1.000
_cell.angle_alpha   90.00
_cell.angle_beta   90.00
_cell.angle_gamma   90.00
#
_symmetry.space_group_name_H-M   'P 1'
#
loop_
_entity.id
_entity.type
_entity.pdbx_description
1 polymer ?
#
loop_
_entity_poly.entity_id
_entity_poly.type
_entity_poly.pdbx_seq_one_letter_code
_entity_poly.pdbx_strand_id
1 'polypeptide(L)'
;MFGKKVLVMAVLMVLTVALLTPAVVPKKAQSTLDDLVMASSRLRVPQNIETIDNLRAQRSRVESLNPADMDLLRKFDRVAEGWDQFLTFTGGQWQMLVDERTGLPALVEGSGEPWIPGAGNSLRAEALGEITVSKMESIARDFMLRNSNLFPISQNDLVLVPEGTVEVGGYFWHIQFQYVKNGIPVEGARVVFRVNNGNLVQFGCEKVNPNIDVDTVPSFEKETAWEILGGYVGGWEEKDVLLEPGRLLIVPVAPAGDDGMFKGTVGSGLEYRLVYEVVFHREGVMGTWKARIDAHSGEILSFVDQNMYGSVTGGIYPNSNLDTEVIRPFPKITVTNSTTKTCDMGGNYTYASGTATASIKGAYVSVTDSCGTSSLSTSTAPGDLAFSKSSGTDCTTPGVGGSGNTHAARSTYFHLTLWKERALGFLPSNTWLSSALTDKVNLSQTCNAYWSGSYVAFFKSGGGCSNTGELPTVFLHEAGHGLDSNDGSGSSTVGSSESYGDANAFLQTHDSCVGTNFIPGYKCSGYGDACTTCTGIRDADYAKHSSGTPHKPSQLANTSGFHCSKDSSYPGPCGYEGHCESYIMSEVLWDLAARDLPAAGLDATTSWYIADRLF
;
A
#
# COMPACT_ATOMS: atom_id res chain seq x y z
N MET A 1 -19.57 37.84 -35.18
CA MET A 1 -20.74 37.78 -34.27
C MET A 1 -21.40 36.41 -34.42
N PHE A 2 -20.82 35.40 -33.77
CA PHE A 2 -21.32 34.04 -33.55
C PHE A 2 -20.41 33.55 -32.41
N GLY A 3 -20.79 33.42 -31.15
CA GLY A 3 -22.09 33.32 -30.53
C GLY A 3 -21.89 32.31 -29.40
N LYS A 4 -21.31 32.79 -28.29
CA LYS A 4 -20.88 32.08 -27.06
C LYS A 4 -21.98 31.18 -26.46
N LYS A 5 -22.26 30.02 -27.05
CA LYS A 5 -23.26 29.05 -26.55
C LYS A 5 -22.72 27.66 -26.17
N VAL A 6 -21.40 27.47 -26.12
CA VAL A 6 -20.80 26.14 -25.86
C VAL A 6 -19.98 26.05 -24.56
N LEU A 7 -19.82 27.15 -23.79
CA LEU A 7 -18.89 27.18 -22.65
C LEU A 7 -19.54 27.12 -21.25
N VAL A 8 -20.84 26.83 -21.12
CA VAL A 8 -21.54 26.79 -19.82
C VAL A 8 -22.08 25.38 -19.45
N MET A 9 -21.96 24.40 -20.34
CA MET A 9 -22.45 23.03 -20.12
C MET A 9 -21.40 22.02 -19.61
N ALA A 10 -20.19 22.44 -19.26
CA ALA A 10 -19.09 21.54 -18.93
C ALA A 10 -18.66 21.50 -17.44
N VAL A 11 -19.34 22.21 -16.53
CA VAL A 11 -18.92 22.32 -15.10
C VAL A 11 -19.93 21.70 -14.11
N LEU A 12 -21.03 21.13 -14.59
CA LEU A 12 -21.99 20.36 -13.78
C LEU A 12 -22.04 18.90 -14.25
N MET A 13 -20.88 18.31 -14.50
CA MET A 13 -20.73 16.86 -14.58
C MET A 13 -21.06 16.30 -13.19
N VAL A 14 -22.23 15.66 -13.09
CA VAL A 14 -22.54 14.48 -12.28
C VAL A 14 -21.40 14.09 -11.32
N LEU A 15 -21.36 14.73 -10.16
CA LEU A 15 -20.78 14.13 -8.95
C LEU A 15 -21.85 13.21 -8.36
N THR A 16 -22.24 12.17 -9.10
CA THR A 16 -22.45 10.89 -8.43
C THR A 16 -21.10 10.58 -7.82
N VAL A 17 -21.03 10.54 -6.51
CA VAL A 17 -19.90 9.93 -5.81
C VAL A 17 -20.00 8.42 -6.09
N ALA A 18 -19.75 8.01 -7.34
CA ALA A 18 -18.94 6.84 -7.54
C ALA A 18 -17.59 7.30 -7.00
N LEU A 19 -17.29 6.90 -5.76
CA LEU A 19 -15.91 6.77 -5.34
C LEU A 19 -15.25 5.99 -6.48
N LEU A 20 -14.55 6.67 -7.38
CA LEU A 20 -13.39 6.10 -8.03
C LEU A 20 -12.50 5.76 -6.86
N THR A 21 -12.70 4.58 -6.28
CA THR A 21 -11.73 3.99 -5.39
C THR A 21 -10.44 4.06 -6.19
N PRO A 22 -9.44 4.87 -5.79
CA PRO A 22 -8.12 4.71 -6.38
C PRO A 22 -7.85 3.22 -6.30
N ALA A 23 -7.36 2.61 -7.40
CA ALA A 23 -7.06 1.19 -7.40
C ALA A 23 -6.19 0.93 -6.17
N VAL A 24 -6.81 0.38 -5.12
CA VAL A 24 -6.13 0.13 -3.85
C VAL A 24 -5.19 -0.98 -4.22
N VAL A 25 -3.90 -0.67 -4.28
CA VAL A 25 -2.87 -1.69 -4.46
C VAL A 25 -3.10 -2.66 -3.29
N PRO A 26 -3.53 -3.91 -3.56
CA PRO A 26 -3.80 -4.84 -2.50
C PRO A 26 -2.50 -5.02 -1.72
N LYS A 27 -2.55 -4.77 -0.40
CA LYS A 27 -1.44 -5.16 0.47
C LYS A 27 -1.14 -6.63 0.18
N LYS A 28 0.11 -6.94 -0.19
CA LYS A 28 0.51 -8.34 -0.35
C LYS A 28 0.39 -9.00 1.03
N ALA A 29 -0.30 -10.14 1.11
CA ALA A 29 -0.45 -10.86 2.36
C ALA A 29 0.92 -11.13 3.01
N GLN A 30 1.07 -10.70 4.26
CA GLN A 30 2.33 -10.77 5.01
C GLN A 30 2.14 -11.28 6.43
N SER A 31 0.90 -11.46 6.87
CA SER A 31 0.53 -11.96 8.19
C SER A 31 -0.65 -12.91 8.09
N THR A 32 -0.85 -13.72 9.12
CA THR A 32 -2.02 -14.60 9.24
C THR A 32 -3.35 -13.83 9.20
N LEU A 33 -3.36 -12.55 9.61
CA LEU A 33 -4.56 -11.70 9.53
C LEU A 33 -4.90 -11.31 8.08
N ASP A 34 -3.89 -11.15 7.22
CA ASP A 34 -4.13 -10.86 5.79
C ASP A 34 -4.83 -12.04 5.09
N ASP A 35 -4.50 -13.27 5.51
CA ASP A 35 -5.09 -14.49 4.95
C ASP A 35 -6.55 -14.70 5.40
N LEU A 36 -6.98 -14.00 6.45
CA LEU A 36 -8.35 -14.06 7.00
C LEU A 36 -9.28 -12.98 6.43
N VAL A 37 -8.79 -12.11 5.53
CA VAL A 37 -9.59 -11.02 4.96
C VAL A 37 -10.78 -11.58 4.17
N MET A 38 -11.97 -11.11 4.53
CA MET A 38 -13.22 -11.51 3.89
C MET A 38 -14.26 -10.40 3.93
N ALA A 39 -15.15 -10.39 2.95
CA ALA A 39 -16.37 -9.60 2.99
C ALA A 39 -17.50 -10.41 2.34
N SER A 40 -18.63 -10.54 3.03
CA SER A 40 -19.82 -11.15 2.45
C SER A 40 -20.22 -10.39 1.19
N SER A 41 -20.43 -11.10 0.09
CA SER A 41 -20.87 -10.49 -1.18
C SER A 41 -22.18 -9.72 -1.01
N ARG A 42 -23.00 -10.10 -0.03
CA ARG A 42 -24.25 -9.42 0.31
C ARG A 42 -24.06 -8.03 0.89
N LEU A 43 -22.88 -7.68 1.43
CA LEU A 43 -22.60 -6.30 1.86
C LEU A 43 -22.45 -5.34 0.68
N ARG A 44 -22.27 -5.85 -0.54
CA ARG A 44 -22.20 -5.04 -1.75
C ARG A 44 -23.60 -4.73 -2.26
N VAL A 45 -24.11 -3.56 -1.87
CA VAL A 45 -25.46 -3.11 -2.26
C VAL A 45 -25.38 -1.78 -3.04
N PRO A 46 -25.04 -1.82 -4.34
CA PRO A 46 -25.00 -0.62 -5.17
C PRO A 46 -26.43 -0.10 -5.39
N GLN A 47 -26.61 1.22 -5.45
CA GLN A 47 -27.91 1.80 -5.82
C GLN A 47 -28.31 1.34 -7.22
N ASN A 48 -29.61 1.17 -7.45
CA ASN A 48 -30.13 0.90 -8.78
C ASN A 48 -31.00 2.08 -9.20
N ILE A 49 -30.48 2.93 -10.07
CA ILE A 49 -31.04 4.26 -10.32
C ILE A 49 -31.83 4.28 -11.64
N GLU A 50 -33.06 4.78 -11.58
CA GLU A 50 -33.93 4.95 -12.75
C GLU A 50 -34.69 6.29 -12.68
N THR A 51 -35.10 6.83 -13.83
CA THR A 51 -35.93 8.03 -13.91
C THR A 51 -37.37 7.74 -13.48
N ILE A 52 -38.03 8.71 -12.82
CA ILE A 52 -39.43 8.54 -12.42
C ILE A 52 -40.36 8.26 -13.62
N ASP A 53 -40.10 8.85 -14.78
CA ASP A 53 -40.92 8.66 -15.97
C ASP A 53 -40.82 7.23 -16.52
N ASN A 54 -39.62 6.65 -16.53
CA ASN A 54 -39.45 5.24 -16.89
C ASN A 54 -40.14 4.31 -15.89
N LEU A 55 -40.05 4.57 -14.59
CA LEU A 55 -40.75 3.78 -13.58
C LEU A 55 -42.28 3.87 -13.72
N ARG A 56 -42.83 5.05 -14.03
CA ARG A 56 -44.25 5.23 -14.36
C ARG A 56 -44.66 4.43 -15.60
N ALA A 57 -43.83 4.44 -16.63
CA ALA A 57 -44.06 3.69 -17.87
C ALA A 57 -43.97 2.17 -17.65
N GLN A 58 -43.08 1.70 -16.77
CA GLN A 58 -42.98 0.29 -16.37
C GLN A 58 -44.19 -0.12 -15.53
N ARG A 59 -44.59 0.70 -14.54
CA ARG A 59 -45.78 0.47 -13.69
C ARG A 59 -47.05 0.26 -14.52
N SER A 60 -47.31 1.11 -15.50
CA SER A 60 -48.50 0.98 -16.37
C SER A 60 -48.53 -0.31 -17.21
N ARG A 61 -47.42 -1.07 -17.28
CA ARG A 61 -47.35 -2.38 -17.94
C ARG A 61 -47.55 -3.57 -16.99
N VAL A 62 -47.52 -3.36 -15.66
CA VAL A 62 -47.47 -4.40 -14.62
C VAL A 62 -48.80 -4.56 -13.86
N GLU A 63 -49.85 -3.79 -14.17
CA GLU A 63 -51.20 -3.81 -13.54
C GLU A 63 -51.96 -5.16 -13.51
N SER A 64 -51.32 -6.30 -13.83
CA SER A 64 -51.96 -7.61 -13.90
C SER A 64 -51.50 -8.68 -12.90
N LEU A 65 -50.60 -8.42 -11.93
CA LEU A 65 -50.03 -9.51 -11.12
C LEU A 65 -49.89 -9.17 -9.61
N ASN A 66 -50.52 -10.03 -8.79
CA ASN A 66 -50.31 -10.35 -7.36
C ASN A 66 -50.60 -9.29 -6.25
N PRO A 67 -51.43 -9.61 -5.21
CA PRO A 67 -51.72 -8.71 -4.09
C PRO A 67 -50.54 -8.26 -3.20
N ALA A 68 -49.45 -9.03 -3.13
CA ALA A 68 -48.25 -8.63 -2.39
C ALA A 68 -47.52 -7.44 -3.04
N ASP A 69 -47.67 -7.26 -4.35
CA ASP A 69 -47.13 -6.13 -5.08
C ASP A 69 -47.91 -4.83 -4.80
N MET A 70 -49.13 -4.93 -4.26
CA MET A 70 -50.01 -3.76 -4.04
C MET A 70 -49.56 -2.84 -2.89
N ASP A 71 -48.95 -3.36 -1.82
CA ASP A 71 -48.47 -2.50 -0.72
C ASP A 71 -47.12 -1.82 -1.04
N LEU A 72 -46.33 -2.44 -1.92
CA LEU A 72 -45.07 -1.91 -2.42
C LEU A 72 -45.29 -0.92 -3.58
N LEU A 73 -46.27 -1.15 -4.44
CA LEU A 73 -46.78 -0.18 -5.42
C LEU A 73 -47.20 1.13 -4.73
N ARG A 74 -47.86 1.06 -3.55
CA ARG A 74 -48.23 2.26 -2.77
C ARG A 74 -47.03 3.14 -2.37
N LYS A 75 -45.83 2.57 -2.19
CA LYS A 75 -44.63 3.35 -1.82
C LYS A 75 -44.14 4.19 -2.99
N PHE A 76 -44.03 3.57 -4.16
CA PHE A 76 -43.73 4.29 -5.41
C PHE A 76 -44.81 5.33 -5.71
N ASP A 77 -46.09 4.98 -5.50
CA ASP A 77 -47.22 5.87 -5.75
C ASP A 77 -47.17 7.11 -4.86
N ARG A 78 -46.85 6.92 -3.57
CA ARG A 78 -46.64 8.04 -2.65
C ARG A 78 -45.54 8.97 -3.13
N VAL A 79 -44.39 8.44 -3.55
CA VAL A 79 -43.28 9.26 -4.06
C VAL A 79 -43.66 9.95 -5.38
N ALA A 80 -44.39 9.27 -6.27
CA ALA A 80 -44.87 9.84 -7.52
C ALA A 80 -45.91 10.96 -7.30
N GLU A 81 -46.83 10.80 -6.35
CA GLU A 81 -47.77 11.84 -5.94
C GLU A 81 -47.05 13.02 -5.29
N GLY A 82 -46.09 12.74 -4.40
CA GLY A 82 -45.24 13.76 -3.78
C GLY A 82 -44.43 14.55 -4.81
N TRP A 83 -43.98 13.89 -5.88
CA TRP A 83 -43.29 14.52 -6.98
C TRP A 83 -44.18 15.49 -7.75
N ASP A 84 -45.42 15.09 -8.08
CA ASP A 84 -46.37 15.96 -8.77
C ASP A 84 -46.76 17.17 -7.90
N GLN A 85 -46.90 16.96 -6.58
CA GLN A 85 -47.14 18.03 -5.62
C GLN A 85 -45.97 19.02 -5.54
N PHE A 86 -44.74 18.50 -5.47
CA PHE A 86 -43.53 19.31 -5.47
C PHE A 86 -43.42 20.16 -6.75
N LEU A 87 -43.61 19.56 -7.93
CA LEU A 87 -43.57 20.28 -9.20
C LEU A 87 -44.65 21.36 -9.28
N THR A 88 -45.86 21.08 -8.76
CA THR A 88 -46.97 22.04 -8.73
C THR A 88 -46.68 23.23 -7.81
N PHE A 89 -46.05 22.98 -6.66
CA PHE A 89 -45.76 24.01 -5.67
C PHE A 89 -44.53 24.85 -6.02
N THR A 90 -43.42 24.19 -6.38
CA THR A 90 -42.12 24.85 -6.60
C THR A 90 -42.03 25.47 -7.99
N GLY A 91 -42.69 24.86 -8.99
CA GLY A 91 -42.59 25.27 -10.39
C GLY A 91 -41.19 25.09 -10.98
N GLY A 92 -40.99 25.62 -12.19
CA GLY A 92 -39.70 25.54 -12.89
C GLY A 92 -39.46 24.20 -13.59
N GLN A 93 -38.20 23.81 -13.74
CA GLN A 93 -37.80 22.57 -14.42
C GLN A 93 -36.97 21.73 -13.46
N TRP A 94 -37.47 20.52 -13.18
CA TRP A 94 -36.84 19.58 -12.27
C TRP A 94 -36.87 18.17 -12.83
N GLN A 95 -35.88 17.36 -12.43
CA GLN A 95 -35.82 15.94 -12.72
C GLN A 95 -35.61 15.16 -11.42
N MET A 96 -36.12 13.93 -11.39
CA MET A 96 -35.96 13.01 -10.28
C MET A 96 -35.48 11.64 -10.77
N LEU A 97 -34.39 11.20 -10.15
CA LEU A 97 -33.89 9.84 -10.18
C LEU A 97 -34.31 9.15 -8.88
N VAL A 98 -34.82 7.93 -9.01
CA VAL A 98 -35.29 7.08 -7.91
C VAL A 98 -34.35 5.90 -7.78
N ASP A 99 -33.99 5.53 -6.54
CA ASP A 99 -33.30 4.28 -6.29
C ASP A 99 -34.34 3.17 -6.17
N GLU A 100 -34.39 2.28 -7.14
CA GLU A 100 -35.32 1.15 -7.19
C GLU A 100 -35.23 0.26 -5.95
N ARG A 101 -34.06 0.20 -5.28
CA ARG A 101 -33.92 -0.62 -4.06
C ARG A 101 -34.70 -0.05 -2.89
N THR A 102 -34.72 1.27 -2.73
CA THR A 102 -35.39 1.97 -1.60
C THR A 102 -36.76 2.51 -1.97
N GLY A 103 -37.01 2.74 -3.26
CA GLY A 103 -38.17 3.45 -3.78
C GLY A 103 -38.19 4.94 -3.47
N LEU A 104 -37.08 5.51 -2.98
CA LEU A 104 -36.97 6.91 -2.60
C LEU A 104 -36.22 7.75 -3.65
N PRO A 105 -36.40 9.09 -3.64
CA PRO A 105 -35.64 9.99 -4.50
C PRO A 105 -34.14 9.89 -4.19
N ALA A 106 -33.36 9.32 -5.10
CA ALA A 106 -31.90 9.23 -4.99
C ALA A 106 -31.23 10.56 -5.31
N LEU A 107 -31.77 11.25 -6.32
CA LEU A 107 -31.34 12.58 -6.73
C LEU A 107 -32.51 13.32 -7.35
N VAL A 108 -32.82 14.49 -6.80
CA VAL A 108 -33.68 15.49 -7.42
C VAL A 108 -32.82 16.71 -7.72
N GLU A 109 -32.92 17.25 -8.92
CA GLU A 109 -32.22 18.48 -9.31
C GLU A 109 -33.03 19.33 -10.27
N GLY A 110 -32.82 20.65 -10.25
CA GLY A 110 -33.60 21.54 -11.09
C GLY A 110 -33.33 23.03 -10.91
N SER A 111 -34.32 23.83 -11.28
CA SER A 111 -34.20 25.29 -11.44
C SER A 111 -33.95 26.07 -10.13
N GLY A 112 -34.17 25.45 -8.97
CA GLY A 112 -33.88 26.04 -7.67
C GLY A 112 -35.11 26.51 -6.90
N GLU A 113 -35.22 26.12 -5.61
CA GLU A 113 -36.22 26.65 -4.66
C GLU A 113 -35.54 27.60 -3.66
N PRO A 114 -35.97 28.86 -3.50
CA PRO A 114 -35.35 29.79 -2.57
C PRO A 114 -35.39 29.28 -1.11
N TRP A 115 -34.23 29.12 -0.49
CA TRP A 115 -34.09 28.72 0.92
C TRP A 115 -33.53 29.84 1.79
N ILE A 116 -32.47 30.50 1.30
CA ILE A 116 -31.79 31.60 2.00
C ILE A 116 -31.49 32.74 1.02
N PRO A 117 -31.22 33.96 1.51
CA PRO A 117 -30.80 35.08 0.67
C PRO A 117 -29.53 34.75 -0.10
N GLY A 118 -29.51 35.07 -1.39
CA GLY A 118 -28.34 34.86 -2.24
C GLY A 118 -28.58 35.35 -3.66
N ALA A 119 -27.53 35.36 -4.48
CA ALA A 119 -27.58 35.90 -5.84
C ALA A 119 -28.58 35.16 -6.78
N GLY A 120 -29.02 33.96 -6.40
CA GLY A 120 -29.95 33.15 -7.17
C GLY A 120 -31.43 33.46 -6.91
N ASN A 121 -31.75 34.32 -5.93
CA ASN A 121 -33.14 34.66 -5.60
C ASN A 121 -33.27 36.11 -5.09
N SER A 122 -34.48 36.47 -4.66
CA SER A 122 -34.81 37.80 -4.14
C SER A 122 -35.16 37.80 -2.64
N LEU A 123 -34.82 36.74 -1.91
CA LEU A 123 -34.95 36.71 -0.45
C LEU A 123 -33.97 37.72 0.16
N ARG A 124 -34.39 38.40 1.22
CA ARG A 124 -33.58 39.42 1.90
C ARG A 124 -33.13 38.94 3.29
N ALA A 125 -31.96 39.38 3.73
CA ALA A 125 -31.32 38.95 4.99
C ALA A 125 -32.19 39.16 6.23
N GLU A 126 -32.99 40.22 6.25
CA GLU A 126 -33.85 40.59 7.36
C GLU A 126 -35.00 39.57 7.58
N ALA A 127 -35.29 38.72 6.59
CA ALA A 127 -36.35 37.73 6.68
C ALA A 127 -35.95 36.47 7.48
N LEU A 128 -34.65 36.15 7.59
CA LEU A 128 -34.18 34.87 8.13
C LEU A 128 -33.13 35.01 9.25
N GLY A 129 -32.49 36.17 9.37
CA GLY A 129 -31.40 36.40 10.33
C GLY A 129 -30.07 35.76 9.88
N GLU A 130 -29.18 35.52 10.84
CA GLU A 130 -27.90 34.86 10.57
C GLU A 130 -28.10 33.42 10.08
N ILE A 131 -27.39 33.06 9.00
CA ILE A 131 -27.45 31.71 8.42
C ILE A 131 -26.41 30.84 9.14
N THR A 132 -26.90 29.98 10.02
CA THR A 132 -26.09 29.04 10.81
C THR A 132 -26.41 27.59 10.43
N VAL A 133 -25.58 26.64 10.86
CA VAL A 133 -25.83 25.20 10.70
C VAL A 133 -27.21 24.81 11.25
N SER A 134 -27.58 25.31 12.43
CA SER A 134 -28.91 25.06 13.04
C SER A 134 -30.05 25.68 12.23
N LYS A 135 -29.84 26.86 11.62
CA LYS A 135 -30.84 27.46 10.72
C LYS A 135 -31.03 26.60 9.47
N MET A 136 -29.95 26.12 8.87
CA MET A 136 -30.00 25.24 7.69
C MET A 136 -30.66 23.89 8.02
N GLU A 137 -30.41 23.35 9.21
CA GLU A 137 -31.13 22.17 9.71
C GLU A 137 -32.64 22.43 9.77
N SER A 138 -33.07 23.54 10.39
CA SER A 138 -34.49 23.89 10.50
C SER A 138 -35.15 24.00 9.12
N ILE A 139 -34.52 24.71 8.17
CA ILE A 139 -35.04 24.87 6.80
C ILE A 139 -35.18 23.51 6.11
N ALA A 140 -34.17 22.63 6.23
CA ALA A 140 -34.20 21.31 5.63
C ALA A 140 -35.29 20.42 6.25
N ARG A 141 -35.48 20.47 7.57
CA ARG A 141 -36.56 19.74 8.26
C ARG A 141 -37.94 20.24 7.85
N ASP A 142 -38.12 21.56 7.76
CA ASP A 142 -39.37 22.16 7.27
C ASP A 142 -39.64 21.75 5.82
N PHE A 143 -38.60 21.72 4.97
CA PHE A 143 -38.71 21.24 3.59
C PHE A 143 -39.14 19.78 3.53
N MET A 144 -38.56 18.90 4.33
CA MET A 144 -38.94 17.48 4.40
C MET A 144 -40.38 17.30 4.89
N LEU A 145 -40.81 18.07 5.91
CA LEU A 145 -42.17 18.03 6.43
C LEU A 145 -43.21 18.46 5.39
N ARG A 146 -42.92 19.55 4.64
CA ARG A 146 -43.77 20.01 3.52
C ARG A 146 -43.83 18.98 2.39
N ASN A 147 -42.75 18.26 2.15
CA ASN A 147 -42.63 17.26 1.09
C ASN A 147 -42.63 15.82 1.65
N SER A 148 -43.45 15.56 2.67
CA SER A 148 -43.46 14.27 3.42
C SER A 148 -43.74 13.03 2.56
N ASN A 149 -44.34 13.19 1.38
CA ASN A 149 -44.50 12.11 0.41
C ASN A 149 -43.19 11.75 -0.31
N LEU A 150 -42.30 12.71 -0.55
CA LEU A 150 -40.93 12.50 -1.06
C LEU A 150 -39.97 12.03 0.05
N PHE A 151 -40.25 12.43 1.29
CA PHE A 151 -39.49 12.05 2.48
C PHE A 151 -40.41 11.37 3.50
N PRO A 152 -40.85 10.12 3.26
CA PRO A 152 -41.68 9.38 4.20
C PRO A 152 -40.84 8.86 5.39
N ILE A 153 -40.05 9.74 6.00
CA ILE A 153 -39.03 9.48 7.02
C ILE A 153 -39.42 10.26 8.27
N SER A 154 -39.38 9.59 9.43
CA SER A 154 -39.57 10.26 10.72
C SER A 154 -38.44 11.26 10.97
N GLN A 155 -38.78 12.46 11.42
CA GLN A 155 -37.77 13.47 11.77
C GLN A 155 -36.88 13.04 12.95
N ASN A 156 -37.38 12.15 13.82
CA ASN A 156 -36.63 11.57 14.94
C ASN A 156 -35.59 10.54 14.48
N ASP A 157 -35.75 10.00 13.26
CA ASP A 157 -34.83 9.04 12.65
C ASP A 157 -33.73 9.75 11.84
N LEU A 158 -33.64 11.08 11.95
CA LEU A 158 -32.66 11.89 11.23
C LEU A 158 -31.83 12.71 12.21
N VAL A 159 -30.53 12.40 12.26
CA VAL A 159 -29.54 13.14 13.04
C VAL A 159 -28.71 13.99 12.08
N LEU A 160 -28.65 15.30 12.30
CA LEU A 160 -27.79 16.17 11.51
C LEU A 160 -26.33 15.75 11.69
N VAL A 161 -25.56 15.77 10.62
CA VAL A 161 -24.09 15.59 10.65
C VAL A 161 -23.45 16.99 10.54
N PRO A 162 -22.99 17.60 11.64
CA PRO A 162 -22.45 18.96 11.61
C PRO A 162 -21.23 19.08 10.69
N GLU A 163 -20.35 18.08 10.68
CA GLU A 163 -19.14 18.05 9.86
C GLU A 163 -19.47 17.91 8.36
N GLY A 164 -20.61 17.32 8.05
CA GLY A 164 -21.15 17.21 6.68
C GLY A 164 -22.04 18.39 6.30
N THR A 165 -22.31 19.32 7.22
CA THR A 165 -23.19 20.47 7.01
C THR A 165 -22.37 21.75 6.99
N VAL A 166 -21.92 22.15 5.81
CA VAL A 166 -20.88 23.17 5.65
C VAL A 166 -21.21 24.18 4.56
N GLU A 167 -20.75 25.42 4.78
CA GLU A 167 -20.67 26.45 3.77
C GLU A 167 -19.33 26.40 3.04
N VAL A 168 -19.37 26.45 1.72
CA VAL A 168 -18.19 26.47 0.86
C VAL A 168 -18.23 27.73 -0.01
N GLY A 169 -17.19 28.55 0.09
CA GLY A 169 -17.00 29.72 -0.75
C GLY A 169 -18.01 30.86 -0.55
N GLY A 170 -18.86 30.82 0.48
CA GLY A 170 -19.86 31.86 0.76
C GLY A 170 -21.09 31.85 -0.15
N TYR A 171 -21.26 30.81 -0.98
CA TYR A 171 -22.39 30.70 -1.92
C TYR A 171 -22.98 29.29 -2.00
N PHE A 172 -22.29 28.27 -1.47
CA PHE A 172 -22.73 26.89 -1.54
C PHE A 172 -22.87 26.31 -0.14
N TRP A 173 -23.99 25.67 0.15
CA TRP A 173 -24.21 24.90 1.35
C TRP A 173 -24.47 23.44 1.00
N HIS A 174 -23.78 22.54 1.70
CA HIS A 174 -24.12 21.13 1.78
C HIS A 174 -24.74 20.87 3.15
N ILE A 175 -25.86 20.14 3.20
CA ILE A 175 -26.54 19.77 4.44
C ILE A 175 -26.70 18.25 4.41
N GLN A 176 -26.36 17.58 5.51
CA GLN A 176 -26.39 16.12 5.60
C GLN A 176 -27.03 15.65 6.90
N PHE A 177 -27.98 14.72 6.77
CA PHE A 177 -28.54 13.96 7.88
C PHE A 177 -28.13 12.49 7.76
N GLN A 178 -27.71 11.89 8.88
CA GLN A 178 -27.55 10.46 9.04
C GLN A 178 -28.91 9.84 9.39
N TYR A 179 -29.30 8.79 8.67
CA TYR A 179 -30.49 8.02 9.02
C TYR A 179 -30.15 7.05 10.17
N VAL A 180 -30.97 7.06 11.21
CA VAL A 180 -30.85 6.20 12.38
C VAL A 180 -32.15 5.46 12.62
N LYS A 181 -32.07 4.23 13.13
CA LYS A 181 -33.24 3.47 13.58
C LYS A 181 -33.07 3.16 15.06
N ASN A 182 -34.00 3.62 15.89
CA ASN A 182 -33.94 3.48 17.35
C ASN A 182 -32.61 4.00 17.94
N GLY A 183 -32.06 5.07 17.36
CA GLY A 183 -30.77 5.65 17.75
C GLY A 183 -29.52 4.95 17.18
N ILE A 184 -29.67 3.82 16.48
CA ILE A 184 -28.57 3.08 15.87
C ILE A 184 -28.36 3.58 14.43
N PRO A 185 -27.13 3.97 14.03
CA PRO A 185 -26.88 4.43 12.66
C PRO A 185 -27.07 3.31 11.65
N VAL A 186 -27.67 3.65 10.51
CA VAL A 186 -27.74 2.77 9.34
C VAL A 186 -26.61 3.13 8.38
N GLU A 187 -25.73 2.17 8.08
CA GLU A 187 -24.52 2.41 7.31
C GLU A 187 -24.80 3.01 5.93
N GLY A 188 -24.17 4.15 5.66
CA GLY A 188 -24.27 4.86 4.38
C GLY A 188 -25.65 5.44 4.11
N ALA A 189 -26.61 5.29 5.02
CA ALA A 189 -27.95 5.82 4.85
C ALA A 189 -28.01 7.30 5.24
N ARG A 190 -28.29 8.17 4.27
CA ARG A 190 -28.26 9.63 4.48
C ARG A 190 -29.29 10.37 3.64
N VAL A 191 -29.68 11.55 4.13
CA VAL A 191 -30.45 12.54 3.38
C VAL A 191 -29.57 13.77 3.17
N VAL A 192 -29.48 14.26 1.95
CA VAL A 192 -28.61 15.37 1.59
C VAL A 192 -29.37 16.48 0.86
N PHE A 193 -28.94 17.72 1.08
CA PHE A 193 -29.42 18.91 0.39
C PHE A 193 -28.24 19.76 -0.06
N ARG A 194 -28.36 20.38 -1.24
CA ARG A 194 -27.36 21.28 -1.81
C ARG A 194 -28.02 22.59 -2.18
N VAL A 195 -27.58 23.66 -1.55
CA VAL A 195 -28.07 25.01 -1.78
C VAL A 195 -26.98 25.81 -2.46
N ASN A 196 -27.28 26.41 -3.60
CA ASN A 196 -26.33 27.20 -4.38
C ASN A 196 -26.91 28.60 -4.63
N ASN A 197 -26.13 29.63 -4.33
CA ASN A 197 -26.52 31.04 -4.42
C ASN A 197 -27.88 31.32 -3.75
N GLY A 198 -28.17 30.63 -2.64
CA GLY A 198 -29.39 30.78 -1.85
C GLY A 198 -30.57 29.88 -2.24
N ASN A 199 -30.48 29.13 -3.34
CA ASN A 199 -31.54 28.22 -3.78
C ASN A 199 -31.18 26.76 -3.51
N LEU A 200 -32.09 25.96 -2.98
CA LEU A 200 -32.00 24.50 -3.02
C LEU A 200 -31.98 24.08 -4.49
N VAL A 201 -30.87 23.51 -4.95
CA VAL A 201 -30.70 23.07 -6.35
C VAL A 201 -30.68 21.56 -6.48
N GLN A 202 -30.31 20.82 -5.41
CA GLN A 202 -30.35 19.37 -5.40
C GLN A 202 -30.70 18.81 -4.02
N PHE A 203 -31.37 17.66 -3.98
CA PHE A 203 -31.57 16.87 -2.76
C PHE A 203 -31.72 15.39 -3.08
N GLY A 204 -31.57 14.52 -2.08
CA GLY A 204 -31.75 13.09 -2.28
C GLY A 204 -31.53 12.25 -1.03
N CYS A 205 -31.91 10.99 -1.12
CA CYS A 205 -31.74 9.95 -0.12
C CYS A 205 -30.84 8.85 -0.66
N GLU A 206 -29.85 8.43 0.11
CA GLU A 206 -28.99 7.28 -0.22
C GLU A 206 -29.22 6.20 0.84
N LYS A 207 -29.51 4.96 0.42
CA LYS A 207 -29.72 3.77 1.29
C LYS A 207 -30.76 3.90 2.41
N VAL A 208 -31.50 5.00 2.47
CA VAL A 208 -32.58 5.21 3.45
C VAL A 208 -33.75 4.31 3.10
N ASN A 209 -34.25 3.56 4.10
CA ASN A 209 -35.53 2.87 4.00
C ASN A 209 -36.31 3.08 5.30
N PRO A 210 -37.38 3.88 5.30
CA PRO A 210 -38.14 4.17 6.51
C PRO A 210 -38.90 2.95 7.05
N ASN A 211 -39.04 1.90 6.24
CA ASN A 211 -39.70 0.64 6.61
C ASN A 211 -38.68 -0.45 6.94
N ILE A 212 -37.51 -0.06 7.45
CA ILE A 212 -36.49 -0.99 7.88
C ILE A 212 -37.08 -2.00 8.88
N ASP A 213 -36.94 -3.29 8.53
CA ASP A 213 -37.33 -4.41 9.36
C ASP A 213 -36.05 -5.10 9.88
N VAL A 214 -35.67 -4.73 11.10
CA VAL A 214 -34.51 -5.28 11.80
C VAL A 214 -34.77 -5.18 13.30
N ASP A 215 -34.48 -6.26 14.03
CA ASP A 215 -34.45 -6.19 15.50
C ASP A 215 -33.22 -5.39 15.93
N THR A 216 -33.44 -4.33 16.70
CA THR A 216 -32.36 -3.46 17.18
C THR A 216 -31.87 -3.85 18.57
N VAL A 217 -32.42 -4.92 19.16
CA VAL A 217 -31.97 -5.45 20.45
C VAL A 217 -31.03 -6.63 20.18
N PRO A 218 -29.71 -6.49 20.43
CA PRO A 218 -28.77 -7.58 20.17
C PRO A 218 -29.09 -8.81 21.02
N SER A 219 -28.82 -10.01 20.49
CA SER A 219 -29.09 -11.27 21.20
C SER A 219 -27.99 -11.65 22.20
N PHE A 220 -26.84 -10.99 22.12
CA PHE A 220 -25.70 -11.15 23.02
C PHE A 220 -24.96 -9.82 23.15
N GLU A 221 -24.17 -9.67 24.23
CA GLU A 221 -23.38 -8.46 24.49
C GLU A 221 -22.10 -8.41 23.65
N LYS A 222 -21.50 -7.21 23.51
CA LYS A 222 -20.30 -7.01 22.67
C LYS A 222 -19.10 -7.89 23.07
N GLU A 223 -18.98 -8.29 24.33
CA GLU A 223 -17.91 -9.17 24.82
C GLU A 223 -17.97 -10.55 24.14
N THR A 224 -19.17 -11.08 23.87
CA THR A 224 -19.32 -12.31 23.07
C THR A 224 -18.88 -12.09 21.63
N ALA A 225 -19.08 -10.89 21.06
CA ALA A 225 -18.52 -10.55 19.75
C ALA A 225 -16.97 -10.56 19.77
N TRP A 226 -16.34 -10.14 20.87
CA TRP A 226 -14.87 -10.22 21.02
C TRP A 226 -14.38 -11.65 21.10
N GLU A 227 -15.12 -12.54 21.76
CA GLU A 227 -14.79 -13.98 21.81
C GLU A 227 -14.88 -14.61 20.42
N ILE A 228 -15.94 -14.29 19.66
CA ILE A 228 -16.12 -14.75 18.27
C ILE A 228 -14.96 -14.26 17.39
N LEU A 229 -14.66 -12.96 17.43
CA LEU A 229 -13.56 -12.39 16.66
C LEU A 229 -12.21 -12.96 17.09
N GLY A 230 -11.98 -13.09 18.39
CA GLY A 230 -10.78 -13.69 18.95
C GLY A 230 -10.56 -15.10 18.43
N GLY A 231 -11.61 -15.93 18.40
CA GLY A 231 -11.55 -17.27 17.79
C GLY A 231 -11.20 -17.23 16.30
N TYR A 232 -11.76 -16.27 15.56
CA TYR A 232 -11.51 -16.11 14.12
C TYR A 232 -10.06 -15.71 13.80
N VAL A 233 -9.47 -14.80 14.58
CA VAL A 233 -8.11 -14.28 14.35
C VAL A 233 -6.99 -15.12 14.97
N GLY A 234 -7.32 -16.30 15.51
CA GLY A 234 -6.35 -17.20 16.14
C GLY A 234 -5.96 -16.82 17.58
N GLY A 235 -6.78 -16.02 18.25
CA GLY A 235 -6.60 -15.55 19.62
C GLY A 235 -6.22 -14.07 19.71
N TRP A 236 -6.59 -13.44 20.82
CA TRP A 236 -6.13 -12.10 21.18
C TRP A 236 -4.70 -12.16 21.74
N GLU A 237 -3.86 -11.25 21.30
CA GLU A 237 -2.51 -11.06 21.84
C GLU A 237 -2.53 -10.01 22.97
N GLU A 238 -1.60 -10.11 23.92
CA GLU A 238 -1.53 -9.21 25.08
C GLU A 238 -1.45 -7.73 24.67
N LYS A 239 -0.87 -7.46 23.49
CA LYS A 239 -0.66 -6.11 22.96
C LYS A 239 -1.65 -5.71 21.87
N ASP A 240 -2.70 -6.49 21.65
CA ASP A 240 -3.78 -6.06 20.78
C ASP A 240 -4.51 -4.86 21.40
N VAL A 241 -4.72 -3.82 20.60
CA VAL A 241 -5.37 -2.58 21.04
C VAL A 241 -6.72 -2.44 20.34
N LEU A 242 -7.80 -2.57 21.10
CA LEU A 242 -9.16 -2.27 20.63
C LEU A 242 -9.31 -0.75 20.44
N LEU A 243 -9.53 -0.33 19.21
CA LEU A 243 -9.78 1.07 18.82
C LEU A 243 -11.27 1.39 18.83
N GLU A 244 -12.09 0.44 18.40
CA GLU A 244 -13.55 0.47 18.51
C GLU A 244 -13.99 -0.85 19.16
N PRO A 245 -14.47 -0.85 20.41
CA PRO A 245 -14.74 -2.05 21.17
C PRO A 245 -16.10 -2.70 20.85
N GLY A 246 -16.82 -2.31 19.79
CA GLY A 246 -18.09 -2.96 19.44
C GLY A 246 -19.28 -2.02 19.47
N ARG A 247 -19.25 -0.92 18.71
CA ARG A 247 -20.43 -0.09 18.47
C ARG A 247 -21.46 -0.87 17.64
N LEU A 248 -22.75 -0.68 17.96
CA LEU A 248 -23.83 -1.20 17.13
C LEU A 248 -23.98 -0.38 15.86
N LEU A 249 -24.15 -1.07 14.74
CA LEU A 249 -24.37 -0.50 13.42
C LEU A 249 -25.42 -1.35 12.70
N ILE A 250 -26.33 -0.72 11.99
CA ILE A 250 -27.24 -1.44 11.09
C ILE A 250 -26.63 -1.38 9.69
N VAL A 251 -26.33 -2.53 9.11
CA VAL A 251 -25.74 -2.62 7.77
C VAL A 251 -26.80 -3.07 6.76
N PRO A 252 -27.03 -2.30 5.66
CA PRO A 252 -27.82 -2.78 4.54
C PRO A 252 -27.09 -3.95 3.86
N VAL A 253 -27.83 -5.02 3.58
CA VAL A 253 -27.34 -6.18 2.82
C VAL A 253 -28.27 -6.45 1.65
N ALA A 254 -27.72 -6.98 0.56
CA ALA A 254 -28.49 -7.40 -0.58
C ALA A 254 -29.38 -8.59 -0.19
N PRO A 255 -30.63 -8.64 -0.67
CA PRO A 255 -31.49 -9.81 -0.49
C PRO A 255 -30.82 -11.09 -0.99
N ALA A 256 -31.18 -12.23 -0.41
CA ALA A 256 -30.62 -13.51 -0.85
C ALA A 256 -30.87 -13.74 -2.36
N GLY A 257 -29.81 -14.08 -3.11
CA GLY A 257 -29.88 -14.34 -4.55
C GLY A 257 -29.73 -13.11 -5.46
N ASP A 258 -29.49 -11.92 -4.90
CA ASP A 258 -29.17 -10.70 -5.67
C ASP A 258 -27.74 -10.77 -6.23
N ASP A 259 -27.60 -10.62 -7.56
CA ASP A 259 -26.33 -10.66 -8.31
C ASP A 259 -25.68 -9.27 -8.47
N GLY A 260 -26.24 -8.25 -7.82
CA GLY A 260 -25.84 -6.84 -7.93
C GLY A 260 -26.72 -6.02 -8.87
N MET A 261 -27.48 -6.65 -9.77
CA MET A 261 -28.50 -5.98 -10.58
C MET A 261 -29.89 -6.24 -9.96
N PHE A 262 -30.43 -5.25 -9.26
CA PHE A 262 -31.73 -5.39 -8.62
C PHE A 262 -32.83 -5.55 -9.69
N LYS A 263 -33.59 -6.65 -9.61
CA LYS A 263 -34.72 -6.96 -10.50
C LYS A 263 -36.04 -7.18 -9.74
N GLY A 264 -36.03 -6.87 -8.44
CA GLY A 264 -37.19 -7.03 -7.57
C GLY A 264 -38.12 -5.82 -7.61
N THR A 265 -39.17 -5.86 -6.79
CA THR A 265 -40.14 -4.78 -6.67
C THR A 265 -39.50 -3.54 -6.07
N VAL A 266 -39.81 -2.35 -6.61
CA VAL A 266 -39.28 -1.08 -6.11
C VAL A 266 -39.50 -0.95 -4.60
N GLY A 267 -38.44 -0.61 -3.86
CA GLY A 267 -38.46 -0.45 -2.40
C GLY A 267 -38.24 -1.73 -1.59
N SER A 268 -37.94 -2.86 -2.24
CA SER A 268 -37.65 -4.15 -1.58
C SER A 268 -36.21 -4.64 -1.75
N GLY A 269 -35.33 -3.80 -2.30
CA GLY A 269 -33.97 -4.21 -2.67
C GLY A 269 -32.93 -4.18 -1.56
N LEU A 270 -33.35 -4.04 -0.30
CA LEU A 270 -32.48 -3.99 0.87
C LEU A 270 -33.05 -4.90 1.97
N GLU A 271 -32.20 -5.79 2.47
CA GLU A 271 -32.31 -6.40 3.79
C GLU A 271 -31.36 -5.67 4.76
N TYR A 272 -31.49 -5.94 6.06
CA TYR A 272 -30.66 -5.30 7.08
C TYR A 272 -30.14 -6.32 8.08
N ARG A 273 -28.97 -6.05 8.65
CA ARG A 273 -28.39 -6.80 9.78
C ARG A 273 -27.95 -5.81 10.84
N LEU A 274 -28.24 -6.12 12.10
CA LEU A 274 -27.64 -5.44 13.24
C LEU A 274 -26.26 -6.08 13.48
N VAL A 275 -25.19 -5.29 13.54
CA VAL A 275 -23.83 -5.80 13.75
C VAL A 275 -23.12 -5.06 14.87
N TYR A 276 -22.20 -5.77 15.52
CA TYR A 276 -21.08 -5.17 16.23
C TYR A 276 -19.97 -4.86 15.24
N GLU A 277 -19.56 -3.59 15.16
CA GLU A 277 -18.32 -3.19 14.48
C GLU A 277 -17.19 -3.15 15.51
N VAL A 278 -16.18 -4.00 15.32
CA VAL A 278 -15.01 -4.07 16.21
C VAL A 278 -13.78 -3.68 15.39
N VAL A 279 -12.98 -2.74 15.88
CA VAL A 279 -11.74 -2.30 15.23
C VAL A 279 -10.56 -2.48 16.19
N PHE A 280 -9.47 -3.06 15.72
CA PHE A 280 -8.25 -3.20 16.51
C PHE A 280 -6.96 -3.05 15.71
N HIS A 281 -5.86 -2.86 16.43
CA HIS A 281 -4.51 -2.93 15.93
C HIS A 281 -3.74 -4.04 16.67
N ARG A 282 -2.87 -4.75 15.94
CA ARG A 282 -1.99 -5.79 16.49
C ARG A 282 -0.55 -5.35 16.34
N GLU A 283 0.21 -5.35 17.44
CA GLU A 283 1.62 -4.93 17.42
C GLU A 283 2.42 -5.79 16.42
N GLY A 284 3.28 -5.14 15.64
CA GLY A 284 4.11 -5.83 14.65
C GLY A 284 3.37 -6.26 13.38
N VAL A 285 2.03 -6.18 13.33
CA VAL A 285 1.24 -6.44 12.14
C VAL A 285 0.75 -5.15 11.52
N MET A 286 1.21 -4.86 10.31
CA MET A 286 0.78 -3.68 9.57
C MET A 286 -0.71 -3.80 9.21
N GLY A 287 -1.57 -2.92 9.71
CA GLY A 287 -3.00 -2.97 9.44
C GLY A 287 -3.84 -2.32 10.53
N THR A 288 -5.03 -1.88 10.16
CA THR A 288 -6.09 -1.54 11.11
C THR A 288 -7.27 -2.43 10.78
N TRP A 289 -7.53 -3.42 11.62
CA TRP A 289 -8.43 -4.51 11.31
C TRP A 289 -9.84 -4.18 11.79
N LYS A 290 -10.82 -4.28 10.89
CA LYS A 290 -12.22 -4.01 11.17
C LYS A 290 -13.06 -5.26 10.90
N ALA A 291 -13.75 -5.74 11.93
CA ALA A 291 -14.70 -6.81 11.86
C ALA A 291 -16.14 -6.28 11.95
N ARG A 292 -17.07 -6.94 11.25
CA ARG A 292 -18.52 -6.78 11.43
C ARG A 292 -19.13 -8.12 11.74
N ILE A 293 -19.71 -8.21 12.93
CA ILE A 293 -20.23 -9.45 13.49
C ILE A 293 -21.72 -9.26 13.72
N ASP A 294 -22.55 -10.09 13.09
CA ASP A 294 -24.01 -10.04 13.25
C ASP A 294 -24.39 -10.25 14.72
N ALA A 295 -25.11 -9.29 15.28
CA ALA A 295 -25.39 -9.19 16.72
C ALA A 295 -26.47 -10.18 17.21
N HIS A 296 -27.00 -11.02 16.33
CA HIS A 296 -27.96 -12.06 16.66
C HIS A 296 -27.38 -13.46 16.47
N SER A 297 -26.70 -13.69 15.35
CA SER A 297 -26.19 -14.99 14.94
C SER A 297 -24.71 -15.21 15.26
N GLY A 298 -23.93 -14.14 15.44
CA GLY A 298 -22.48 -14.20 15.55
C GLY A 298 -21.75 -14.38 14.22
N GLU A 299 -22.44 -14.36 13.08
CA GLU A 299 -21.81 -14.46 11.76
C GLU A 299 -20.86 -13.27 11.52
N ILE A 300 -19.61 -13.56 11.13
CA ILE A 300 -18.67 -12.53 10.68
C ILE A 300 -19.02 -12.16 9.24
N LEU A 301 -19.66 -11.00 9.06
CA LEU A 301 -20.05 -10.50 7.75
C LEU A 301 -18.88 -9.89 6.99
N SER A 302 -17.89 -9.34 7.70
CA SER A 302 -16.65 -8.84 7.10
C SER A 302 -15.51 -8.81 8.11
N PHE A 303 -14.31 -9.09 7.64
CA PHE A 303 -13.05 -8.83 8.32
C PHE A 303 -12.09 -8.22 7.29
N VAL A 304 -11.75 -6.94 7.43
CA VAL A 304 -10.96 -6.20 6.44
C VAL A 304 -9.93 -5.31 7.10
N ASP A 305 -8.82 -5.09 6.41
CA ASP A 305 -7.93 -3.97 6.70
C ASP A 305 -8.52 -2.68 6.12
N GLN A 306 -8.66 -1.64 6.93
CA GLN A 306 -9.24 -0.36 6.49
C GLN A 306 -8.19 0.71 6.14
N ASN A 307 -6.89 0.38 6.21
CA ASN A 307 -5.83 1.30 5.82
C ASN A 307 -5.68 1.39 4.29
N MET A 308 -5.19 2.53 3.80
CA MET A 308 -4.59 2.65 2.47
C MET A 308 -3.07 2.44 2.57
N TYR A 309 -2.46 2.03 1.46
CA TYR A 309 -1.02 1.72 1.42
C TYR A 309 -0.34 2.39 0.23
N GLY A 310 0.74 3.12 0.51
CA GLY A 310 1.68 3.57 -0.49
C GLY A 310 2.85 2.61 -0.59
N SER A 311 3.51 2.59 -1.74
CA SER A 311 4.68 1.74 -2.00
C SER A 311 5.91 2.56 -2.36
N VAL A 312 7.09 2.06 -2.02
CA VAL A 312 8.38 2.64 -2.42
C VAL A 312 9.15 1.62 -3.24
N THR A 313 9.55 2.04 -4.45
CA THR A 313 10.24 1.17 -5.41
C THR A 313 11.39 1.89 -6.10
N GLY A 314 12.33 1.13 -6.67
CA GLY A 314 13.43 1.66 -7.48
C GLY A 314 14.03 0.62 -8.42
N GLY A 315 14.69 1.08 -9.48
CA GLY A 315 15.47 0.24 -10.39
C GLY A 315 16.76 -0.23 -9.76
N ILE A 316 17.03 -1.53 -9.78
CA ILE A 316 18.27 -2.12 -9.25
C ILE A 316 18.91 -3.05 -10.29
N TYR A 317 20.22 -3.25 -10.18
CA TYR A 317 20.92 -4.34 -10.85
C TYR A 317 20.73 -5.65 -10.08
N PRO A 318 20.15 -6.71 -10.68
CA PRO A 318 19.97 -8.00 -10.01
C PRO A 318 21.28 -8.63 -9.53
N ASN A 319 22.25 -8.84 -10.43
CA ASN A 319 23.48 -9.56 -10.13
C ASN A 319 24.74 -8.80 -10.59
N SER A 320 24.66 -8.03 -11.68
CA SER A 320 25.76 -7.20 -12.17
C SER A 320 25.28 -5.93 -12.89
N ASN A 321 26.18 -4.96 -13.09
CA ASN A 321 25.89 -3.76 -13.89
C ASN A 321 25.74 -4.03 -15.41
N LEU A 322 25.89 -5.28 -15.85
CA LEU A 322 25.56 -5.70 -17.21
C LEU A 322 24.09 -6.10 -17.35
N ASP A 323 23.42 -6.38 -16.23
CA ASP A 323 22.02 -6.75 -16.23
C ASP A 323 21.14 -5.54 -16.58
N THR A 324 19.99 -5.83 -17.18
CA THR A 324 18.95 -4.80 -17.29
C THR A 324 18.39 -4.50 -15.91
N GLU A 325 18.33 -3.22 -15.54
CA GLU A 325 17.69 -2.81 -14.29
C GLU A 325 16.27 -3.36 -14.19
N VAL A 326 15.90 -3.82 -12.99
CA VAL A 326 14.55 -4.28 -12.67
C VAL A 326 13.98 -3.43 -11.54
N ILE A 327 12.69 -3.13 -11.61
CA ILE A 327 12.03 -2.46 -10.48
C ILE A 327 11.86 -3.48 -9.35
N ARG A 328 12.28 -3.08 -8.15
CA ARG A 328 12.07 -3.82 -6.91
C ARG A 328 11.47 -2.92 -5.84
N PRO A 329 10.71 -3.50 -4.89
CA PRO A 329 10.35 -2.77 -3.68
C PRO A 329 11.60 -2.44 -2.87
N PHE A 330 11.55 -1.32 -2.15
CA PHE A 330 12.62 -0.89 -1.24
C PHE A 330 12.23 -1.28 0.20
N PRO A 331 12.65 -2.48 0.68
CA PRO A 331 12.24 -2.97 1.99
C PRO A 331 12.77 -2.06 3.10
N LYS A 332 12.01 -1.91 4.20
CA LYS A 332 12.44 -1.18 5.40
C LYS A 332 12.87 0.28 5.17
N ILE A 333 12.51 0.89 4.04
CA ILE A 333 12.79 2.30 3.75
C ILE A 333 11.93 3.20 4.60
N THR A 334 12.49 4.33 5.03
CA THR A 334 11.79 5.28 5.87
C THR A 334 11.04 6.27 5.00
N VAL A 335 9.75 6.42 5.27
CA VAL A 335 8.84 7.36 4.59
C VAL A 335 8.28 8.32 5.61
N THR A 336 8.27 9.61 5.28
CA THR A 336 7.55 10.62 6.05
C THR A 336 6.21 10.88 5.39
N ASN A 337 5.12 10.50 6.05
CA ASN A 337 3.74 10.84 5.68
C ASN A 337 2.96 11.14 6.97
N SER A 338 2.82 12.43 7.29
CA SER A 338 2.38 12.99 8.58
C SER A 338 3.31 12.64 9.75
N THR A 339 3.71 11.39 9.86
CA THR A 339 4.72 10.85 10.77
C THR A 339 5.78 10.07 9.99
N THR A 340 6.91 9.79 10.64
CA THR A 340 7.93 8.89 10.11
C THR A 340 7.45 7.44 10.24
N LYS A 341 7.50 6.69 9.15
CA LYS A 341 7.08 5.29 9.04
C LYS A 341 8.20 4.48 8.40
N THR A 342 8.32 3.22 8.78
CA THR A 342 9.23 2.27 8.14
C THR A 342 8.41 1.33 7.27
N CYS A 343 8.82 1.16 6.01
CA CYS A 343 8.14 0.24 5.10
C CYS A 343 8.33 -1.22 5.52
N ASP A 344 7.40 -2.07 5.10
CA ASP A 344 7.53 -3.52 5.22
C ASP A 344 8.57 -4.11 4.23
N MET A 345 8.67 -5.44 4.15
CA MET A 345 9.57 -6.12 3.21
C MET A 345 9.15 -5.99 1.74
N GLY A 346 7.88 -5.65 1.50
CA GLY A 346 7.34 -5.31 0.19
C GLY A 346 7.48 -3.83 -0.16
N GLY A 347 8.16 -3.02 0.66
CA GLY A 347 8.30 -1.58 0.43
C GLY A 347 7.02 -0.80 0.65
N ASN A 348 6.01 -1.36 1.34
CA ASN A 348 4.73 -0.70 1.59
C ASN A 348 4.71 -0.01 2.95
N TYR A 349 3.94 1.06 3.05
CA TYR A 349 3.68 1.77 4.30
C TYR A 349 2.22 2.22 4.36
N THR A 350 1.67 2.37 5.57
CA THR A 350 0.31 2.91 5.77
C THR A 350 0.25 4.35 5.29
N TYR A 351 -0.65 4.64 4.34
CA TYR A 351 -0.90 5.98 3.82
C TYR A 351 -2.17 6.54 4.44
N ALA A 352 -2.07 7.75 5.00
CA ALA A 352 -3.24 8.47 5.53
C ALA A 352 -3.78 9.45 4.49
N SER A 353 -3.12 10.60 4.38
CA SER A 353 -3.41 11.66 3.40
C SER A 353 -2.19 12.58 3.28
N GLY A 354 -2.24 13.53 2.34
CA GLY A 354 -1.20 14.54 2.16
C GLY A 354 0.05 14.02 1.45
N THR A 355 1.19 14.68 1.70
CA THR A 355 2.45 14.38 1.02
C THR A 355 3.18 13.22 1.69
N ALA A 356 3.63 12.26 0.89
CA ALA A 356 4.61 11.26 1.27
C ALA A 356 5.98 11.65 0.70
N THR A 357 7.04 11.50 1.48
CA THR A 357 8.42 11.80 1.08
C THR A 357 9.35 10.69 1.55
N ALA A 358 10.28 10.27 0.71
CA ALA A 358 11.36 9.34 1.07
C ALA A 358 12.70 9.78 0.48
N SER A 359 13.76 9.45 1.19
CA SER A 359 15.14 9.39 0.69
C SER A 359 15.57 7.92 0.67
N ILE A 360 16.64 7.56 -0.04
CA ILE A 360 17.17 6.19 -0.06
C ILE A 360 17.89 5.88 1.27
N LYS A 361 17.10 5.78 2.34
CA LYS A 361 17.50 5.60 3.74
C LYS A 361 16.40 4.86 4.48
N GLY A 362 16.76 3.86 5.26
CA GLY A 362 15.82 3.00 5.98
C GLY A 362 16.37 2.53 7.32
N ALA A 363 15.68 1.54 7.90
CA ALA A 363 16.05 0.98 9.20
C ALA A 363 17.43 0.30 9.19
N TYR A 364 17.79 -0.38 8.09
CA TYR A 364 19.01 -1.18 8.00
C TYR A 364 20.14 -0.53 7.21
N VAL A 365 19.84 0.35 6.27
CA VAL A 365 20.85 0.98 5.40
C VAL A 365 20.51 2.46 5.23
N SER A 366 21.52 3.31 5.34
CA SER A 366 21.43 4.75 5.11
C SER A 366 22.44 5.16 4.05
N VAL A 367 21.96 5.41 2.83
CA VAL A 367 22.82 5.77 1.70
C VAL A 367 23.20 7.24 1.73
N THR A 368 24.47 7.53 1.49
CA THR A 368 25.03 8.84 1.23
C THR A 368 25.72 8.83 -0.13
N ASP A 369 25.21 9.62 -1.07
CA ASP A 369 25.72 9.66 -2.44
C ASP A 369 26.51 10.95 -2.68
N SER A 370 27.75 10.84 -3.18
CA SER A 370 28.57 12.02 -3.51
C SER A 370 28.07 12.80 -4.73
N CYS A 371 27.15 12.23 -5.51
CA CYS A 371 26.44 12.93 -6.58
C CYS A 371 25.33 13.86 -6.04
N GLY A 372 24.94 13.71 -4.77
CA GLY A 372 24.07 14.64 -4.04
C GLY A 372 22.96 13.92 -3.28
N THR A 373 21.84 14.61 -3.02
CA THR A 373 20.80 14.09 -2.14
C THR A 373 19.76 13.28 -2.91
N SER A 374 19.30 12.18 -2.32
CA SER A 374 18.08 11.49 -2.75
C SER A 374 16.88 12.02 -1.96
N SER A 375 15.83 12.43 -2.65
CA SER A 375 14.56 12.85 -2.06
C SER A 375 13.47 12.82 -3.13
N LEU A 376 12.44 12.00 -2.91
CA LEU A 376 11.26 11.89 -3.77
C LEU A 376 10.02 12.17 -2.92
N SER A 377 9.07 12.92 -3.46
CA SER A 377 7.80 13.18 -2.80
C SER A 377 6.61 13.11 -3.77
N THR A 378 5.45 12.75 -3.22
CA THR A 378 4.17 12.76 -3.93
C THR A 378 3.05 13.17 -2.99
N SER A 379 2.08 13.93 -3.49
CA SER A 379 0.82 14.23 -2.80
C SER A 379 -0.35 13.43 -3.38
N THR A 380 -0.09 12.54 -4.34
CA THR A 380 -1.11 11.71 -4.98
C THR A 380 -1.34 10.46 -4.16
N ALA A 381 -2.57 10.23 -3.70
CA ALA A 381 -2.95 8.98 -3.05
C ALA A 381 -2.83 7.79 -4.04
N PRO A 382 -2.32 6.62 -3.60
CA PRO A 382 -2.05 6.24 -2.22
C PRO A 382 -0.63 6.53 -1.73
N GLY A 383 0.09 7.47 -2.37
CA GLY A 383 1.41 7.93 -1.93
C GLY A 383 2.59 7.21 -2.57
N ASP A 384 2.41 6.53 -3.71
CA ASP A 384 3.48 5.74 -4.33
C ASP A 384 4.72 6.58 -4.72
N LEU A 385 5.89 6.10 -4.30
CA LEU A 385 7.20 6.70 -4.52
C LEU A 385 8.06 5.79 -5.40
N ALA A 386 8.14 6.12 -6.68
CA ALA A 386 8.96 5.38 -7.65
C ALA A 386 10.28 6.10 -7.97
N PHE A 387 11.38 5.66 -7.35
CA PHE A 387 12.73 6.11 -7.70
C PHE A 387 13.12 5.72 -9.13
N SER A 388 12.35 4.86 -9.81
CA SER A 388 12.44 4.58 -11.25
C SER A 388 13.79 3.97 -11.69
N LYS A 389 13.96 3.79 -13.01
CA LYS A 389 15.19 3.29 -13.63
C LYS A 389 15.97 4.42 -14.30
N SER A 390 17.28 4.26 -14.43
CA SER A 390 18.12 5.15 -15.25
C SER A 390 18.91 4.39 -16.30
N SER A 391 19.52 5.13 -17.23
CA SER A 391 20.59 4.65 -18.09
C SER A 391 21.93 5.19 -17.61
N GLY A 392 23.04 4.63 -18.09
CA GLY A 392 24.38 5.14 -17.80
C GLY A 392 24.97 4.57 -16.51
N THR A 393 25.94 5.29 -15.94
CA THR A 393 26.65 4.91 -14.70
C THR A 393 26.92 6.17 -13.87
N ASP A 394 27.49 5.99 -12.68
CA ASP A 394 27.91 7.04 -11.75
C ASP A 394 26.75 7.97 -11.35
N CYS A 395 26.88 9.28 -11.64
CA CYS A 395 25.89 10.29 -11.25
C CYS A 395 24.69 10.38 -12.21
N THR A 396 24.52 9.43 -13.12
CA THR A 396 23.35 9.43 -13.99
C THR A 396 22.12 9.02 -13.20
N THR A 397 21.04 9.81 -13.28
CA THR A 397 19.82 9.57 -12.52
C THR A 397 18.59 9.46 -13.43
N PRO A 398 17.46 8.93 -12.91
CA PRO A 398 16.19 8.83 -13.64
C PRO A 398 15.51 10.18 -13.93
N GLY A 399 16.08 11.31 -13.48
CA GLY A 399 15.43 12.63 -13.54
C GLY A 399 14.39 12.87 -12.44
N VAL A 400 14.16 11.89 -11.55
CA VAL A 400 13.31 12.01 -10.36
C VAL A 400 14.10 11.63 -9.10
N GLY A 401 13.65 12.08 -7.93
CA GLY A 401 14.21 11.63 -6.66
C GLY A 401 15.56 12.27 -6.27
N GLY A 402 15.98 13.36 -6.93
CA GLY A 402 17.21 14.08 -6.62
C GLY A 402 18.47 13.52 -7.29
N SER A 403 19.61 14.23 -7.15
CA SER A 403 20.87 13.86 -7.80
C SER A 403 21.59 12.68 -7.12
N GLY A 404 21.17 12.31 -5.90
CA GLY A 404 21.60 11.09 -5.22
C GLY A 404 20.76 9.85 -5.55
N ASN A 405 19.82 9.93 -6.50
CA ASN A 405 19.08 8.76 -7.01
C ASN A 405 19.86 8.09 -8.15
N THR A 406 21.04 7.55 -7.84
CA THR A 406 21.91 6.87 -8.79
C THR A 406 21.70 5.35 -8.81
N HIS A 407 22.26 4.68 -9.81
CA HIS A 407 22.29 3.21 -9.88
C HIS A 407 22.91 2.59 -8.63
N ALA A 408 24.06 3.13 -8.21
CA ALA A 408 24.77 2.69 -7.02
C ALA A 408 23.88 2.80 -5.79
N ALA A 409 23.30 3.98 -5.54
CA ALA A 409 22.45 4.22 -4.37
C ALA A 409 21.25 3.27 -4.29
N ARG A 410 20.57 3.01 -5.41
CA ARG A 410 19.41 2.11 -5.44
C ARG A 410 19.81 0.65 -5.24
N SER A 411 20.87 0.20 -5.93
CA SER A 411 21.30 -1.20 -5.91
C SER A 411 21.88 -1.60 -4.57
N THR A 412 22.79 -0.79 -4.01
CA THR A 412 23.38 -1.05 -2.70
C THR A 412 22.32 -1.06 -1.61
N TYR A 413 21.40 -0.08 -1.61
CA TYR A 413 20.31 -0.03 -0.63
C TYR A 413 19.50 -1.31 -0.59
N PHE A 414 19.02 -1.78 -1.74
CA PHE A 414 18.19 -2.96 -1.85
C PHE A 414 18.91 -4.22 -1.35
N HIS A 415 20.09 -4.50 -1.92
CA HIS A 415 20.82 -5.73 -1.64
C HIS A 415 21.37 -5.78 -0.22
N LEU A 416 21.94 -4.67 0.29
CA LEU A 416 22.44 -4.61 1.66
C LEU A 416 21.30 -4.71 2.67
N THR A 417 20.11 -4.18 2.38
CA THR A 417 18.95 -4.33 3.27
C THR A 417 18.48 -5.77 3.35
N LEU A 418 18.40 -6.49 2.21
CA LEU A 418 18.05 -7.91 2.20
C LEU A 418 19.10 -8.77 2.92
N TRP A 419 20.38 -8.48 2.68
CA TRP A 419 21.48 -9.15 3.36
C TRP A 419 21.40 -8.96 4.88
N LYS A 420 21.16 -7.73 5.38
CA LYS A 420 21.01 -7.50 6.83
C LYS A 420 19.78 -8.22 7.41
N GLU A 421 18.65 -8.23 6.72
CA GLU A 421 17.45 -8.96 7.18
C GLU A 421 17.74 -10.46 7.30
N ARG A 422 18.43 -11.04 6.30
CA ARG A 422 18.86 -12.45 6.32
C ARG A 422 19.82 -12.72 7.49
N ALA A 423 20.85 -11.89 7.65
CA ALA A 423 21.83 -12.03 8.72
C ALA A 423 21.18 -11.91 10.11
N LEU A 424 20.21 -11.01 10.29
CA LEU A 424 19.41 -10.90 11.53
C LEU A 424 18.59 -12.16 11.82
N GLY A 425 18.14 -12.88 10.79
CA GLY A 425 17.46 -14.16 10.96
C GLY A 425 18.31 -15.22 11.66
N PHE A 426 19.64 -15.20 11.43
CA PHE A 426 20.59 -16.11 12.06
C PHE A 426 21.20 -15.54 13.34
N LEU A 427 21.38 -14.22 13.41
CA LEU A 427 22.00 -13.50 14.53
C LEU A 427 21.05 -12.44 15.13
N PRO A 428 19.90 -12.84 15.69
CA PRO A 428 18.82 -11.91 16.05
C PRO A 428 19.18 -10.93 17.19
N SER A 429 20.19 -11.26 18.00
CA SER A 429 20.67 -10.40 19.09
C SER A 429 21.83 -9.48 18.69
N ASN A 430 22.26 -9.50 17.42
CA ASN A 430 23.38 -8.68 16.96
C ASN A 430 22.94 -7.21 16.77
N THR A 431 23.44 -6.33 17.65
CA THR A 431 23.04 -4.92 17.67
C THR A 431 23.56 -4.12 16.48
N TRP A 432 24.71 -4.50 15.89
CA TRP A 432 25.24 -3.88 14.68
C TRP A 432 24.35 -4.19 13.46
N LEU A 433 23.87 -5.43 13.36
CA LEU A 433 22.93 -5.83 12.31
C LEU A 433 21.58 -5.11 12.47
N SER A 434 21.11 -4.90 13.70
CA SER A 434 19.85 -4.17 13.96
C SER A 434 19.94 -2.65 13.74
N SER A 435 21.16 -2.10 13.65
CA SER A 435 21.42 -0.68 13.43
C SER A 435 21.57 -0.35 11.93
N ALA A 436 21.35 0.91 11.54
CA ALA A 436 21.55 1.31 10.15
C ALA A 436 23.04 1.30 9.75
N LEU A 437 23.39 0.56 8.70
CA LEU A 437 24.70 0.60 8.05
C LEU A 437 24.80 1.88 7.21
N THR A 438 25.86 2.66 7.40
CA THR A 438 26.17 3.79 6.52
C THR A 438 26.79 3.26 5.24
N ASP A 439 26.17 3.59 4.12
CA ASP A 439 26.61 3.21 2.78
C ASP A 439 26.99 4.48 1.99
N LYS A 440 28.25 4.57 1.54
CA LYS A 440 28.76 5.72 0.80
C LYS A 440 29.03 5.34 -0.65
N VAL A 441 28.29 5.93 -1.57
CA VAL A 441 28.39 5.61 -3.00
C VAL A 441 28.94 6.78 -3.82
N ASN A 442 29.46 6.44 -5.01
CA ASN A 442 29.99 7.38 -5.99
C ASN A 442 31.12 8.28 -5.46
N LEU A 443 31.96 7.78 -4.55
CA LEU A 443 33.13 8.55 -4.08
C LEU A 443 34.04 8.90 -5.27
N SER A 444 34.67 10.08 -5.21
CA SER A 444 35.57 10.60 -6.26
C SER A 444 36.95 9.91 -6.24
N GLN A 445 36.92 8.59 -6.25
CA GLN A 445 38.03 7.65 -6.33
C GLN A 445 37.66 6.58 -7.35
N THR A 446 38.59 5.68 -7.71
CA THR A 446 38.39 4.69 -8.78
C THR A 446 39.05 3.36 -8.43
N CYS A 447 38.55 2.27 -9.01
CA CYS A 447 39.16 0.93 -8.92
C CYS A 447 39.32 0.37 -7.50
N ASN A 448 38.42 0.69 -6.57
CA ASN A 448 38.38 0.04 -5.27
C ASN A 448 37.00 0.14 -4.61
N ALA A 449 36.83 -0.60 -3.52
CA ALA A 449 35.77 -0.46 -2.52
C ALA A 449 36.38 -0.78 -1.15
N TYR A 450 35.73 -0.41 -0.05
CA TYR A 450 36.20 -0.84 1.27
C TYR A 450 35.13 -0.79 2.36
N TRP A 451 35.27 -1.67 3.34
CA TRP A 451 34.79 -1.51 4.71
C TRP A 451 35.77 -0.67 5.55
N SER A 452 35.26 0.35 6.22
CA SER A 452 36.10 1.30 6.97
C SER A 452 36.29 0.94 8.45
N GLY A 453 35.69 -0.15 8.92
CA GLY A 453 35.42 -0.37 10.36
C GLY A 453 34.12 0.28 10.87
N SER A 454 33.43 1.09 10.06
CA SER A 454 32.13 1.69 10.47
C SER A 454 31.15 1.95 9.31
N TYR A 455 31.63 2.09 8.08
CA TYR A 455 30.79 2.25 6.89
C TYR A 455 31.38 1.49 5.70
N VAL A 456 30.53 1.19 4.71
CA VAL A 456 30.97 0.69 3.40
C VAL A 456 31.10 1.84 2.41
N ALA A 457 32.06 1.75 1.50
CA ALA A 457 32.44 2.82 0.60
C ALA A 457 32.70 2.32 -0.84
N PHE A 458 32.06 2.97 -1.80
CA PHE A 458 32.05 2.58 -3.20
C PHE A 458 32.39 3.75 -4.13
N PHE A 459 33.17 3.45 -5.15
CA PHE A 459 33.91 4.40 -5.98
C PHE A 459 33.26 4.52 -7.36
N LYS A 460 33.44 5.68 -7.99
CA LYS A 460 33.00 5.91 -9.37
C LYS A 460 33.77 5.04 -10.36
N SER A 461 33.17 4.88 -11.54
CA SER A 461 33.85 4.35 -12.71
C SER A 461 35.04 5.23 -13.08
N GLY A 462 36.10 4.60 -13.59
CA GLY A 462 37.35 5.29 -13.96
C GLY A 462 38.57 4.41 -13.73
N GLY A 463 39.73 4.84 -14.25
CA GLY A 463 40.96 4.02 -14.18
C GLY A 463 40.88 2.68 -14.93
N GLY A 464 39.85 2.49 -15.75
CA GLY A 464 39.54 1.22 -16.42
C GLY A 464 38.56 0.31 -15.66
N CYS A 465 38.09 0.72 -14.48
CA CYS A 465 37.15 -0.05 -13.66
C CYS A 465 35.72 0.49 -13.75
N SER A 466 34.74 -0.41 -13.58
CA SER A 466 33.34 -0.06 -13.34
C SER A 466 33.16 0.67 -12.01
N ASN A 467 32.01 1.32 -11.83
CA ASN A 467 31.59 1.86 -10.53
C ASN A 467 31.35 0.71 -9.55
N THR A 468 32.04 0.70 -8.41
CA THR A 468 31.99 -0.44 -7.48
C THR A 468 30.70 -0.51 -6.68
N GLY A 469 29.91 0.57 -6.65
CA GLY A 469 28.56 0.59 -6.06
C GLY A 469 27.51 0.01 -6.99
N GLU A 470 27.85 -0.26 -8.26
CA GLU A 470 26.97 -0.90 -9.24
C GLU A 470 27.25 -2.41 -9.36
N LEU A 471 28.13 -2.97 -8.54
CA LEU A 471 28.56 -4.39 -8.60
C LEU A 471 28.11 -5.14 -7.33
N PRO A 472 26.99 -5.90 -7.39
CA PRO A 472 26.41 -6.53 -6.22
C PRO A 472 27.32 -7.35 -5.32
N THR A 473 28.09 -8.23 -5.92
CA THR A 473 29.04 -9.07 -5.18
C THR A 473 30.17 -8.25 -4.53
N VAL A 474 30.52 -7.06 -5.05
CA VAL A 474 31.55 -6.20 -4.42
C VAL A 474 30.99 -5.55 -3.16
N PHE A 475 29.81 -4.92 -3.23
CA PHE A 475 29.27 -4.27 -2.05
C PHE A 475 28.80 -5.24 -0.96
N LEU A 476 28.41 -6.46 -1.34
CA LEU A 476 28.14 -7.54 -0.39
C LEU A 476 29.43 -8.08 0.25
N HIS A 477 30.54 -8.13 -0.50
CA HIS A 477 31.85 -8.48 0.04
C HIS A 477 32.29 -7.50 1.13
N GLU A 478 32.19 -6.18 0.86
CA GLU A 478 32.50 -5.17 1.88
C GLU A 478 31.57 -5.23 3.10
N ALA A 479 30.30 -5.57 2.90
CA ALA A 479 29.37 -5.79 4.00
C ALA A 479 29.76 -7.02 4.84
N GLY A 480 30.32 -8.06 4.21
CA GLY A 480 30.89 -9.24 4.86
C GLY A 480 32.01 -8.90 5.84
N HIS A 481 32.95 -8.02 5.46
CA HIS A 481 33.95 -7.49 6.41
C HIS A 481 33.31 -6.76 7.59
N GLY A 482 32.21 -6.05 7.33
CA GLY A 482 31.41 -5.41 8.38
C GLY A 482 30.84 -6.42 9.37
N LEU A 483 30.29 -7.53 8.89
CA LEU A 483 29.79 -8.59 9.77
C LEU A 483 30.93 -9.31 10.52
N ASP A 484 32.02 -9.67 9.85
CA ASP A 484 33.22 -10.27 10.50
C ASP A 484 33.78 -9.38 11.63
N SER A 485 33.75 -8.06 11.45
CA SER A 485 34.15 -7.11 12.50
C SER A 485 33.19 -7.08 13.71
N ASN A 486 31.93 -7.50 13.53
CA ASN A 486 30.82 -7.26 14.47
C ASN A 486 30.04 -8.53 14.83
N ASP A 487 30.50 -9.73 14.48
CA ASP A 487 29.86 -11.01 14.80
C ASP A 487 30.23 -11.55 16.20
N GLY A 488 31.15 -10.86 16.89
CA GLY A 488 31.64 -11.19 18.22
C GLY A 488 32.98 -11.93 18.24
N SER A 489 33.50 -12.36 17.08
CA SER A 489 34.82 -12.98 16.95
C SER A 489 35.94 -11.94 16.83
N GLY A 490 35.64 -10.79 16.21
CA GLY A 490 36.58 -9.70 15.96
C GLY A 490 37.70 -10.13 15.02
N SER A 491 37.44 -10.08 13.71
CA SER A 491 38.37 -10.33 12.58
C SER A 491 39.62 -11.14 12.93
N SER A 492 39.49 -12.47 12.86
CA SER A 492 40.51 -13.41 13.36
C SER A 492 41.83 -13.40 12.57
N THR A 493 41.77 -13.40 11.23
CA THR A 493 42.92 -13.21 10.32
C THR A 493 42.45 -12.57 9.00
N VAL A 494 43.37 -11.96 8.25
CA VAL A 494 43.04 -11.24 7.01
C VAL A 494 42.53 -12.19 5.91
N GLY A 495 43.23 -13.30 5.66
CA GLY A 495 42.79 -14.26 4.62
C GLY A 495 41.44 -14.92 4.92
N SER A 496 41.11 -15.15 6.19
CA SER A 496 39.77 -15.61 6.57
C SER A 496 38.71 -14.51 6.41
N SER A 497 39.05 -13.26 6.69
CA SER A 497 38.14 -12.11 6.51
C SER A 497 37.77 -11.89 5.03
N GLU A 498 38.74 -12.02 4.12
CA GLU A 498 38.51 -11.99 2.68
C GLU A 498 37.56 -13.09 2.19
N SER A 499 37.73 -14.30 2.73
CA SER A 499 36.84 -15.43 2.43
C SER A 499 35.43 -15.18 2.95
N TYR A 500 35.32 -14.52 4.10
CA TYR A 500 34.06 -14.10 4.69
C TYR A 500 33.33 -13.09 3.78
N GLY A 501 34.07 -12.13 3.22
CA GLY A 501 33.55 -11.20 2.21
C GLY A 501 33.01 -11.93 0.99
N ASP A 502 33.82 -12.80 0.37
CA ASP A 502 33.40 -13.59 -0.80
C ASP A 502 32.16 -14.43 -0.51
N ALA A 503 32.12 -15.09 0.66
CA ALA A 503 30.99 -15.90 1.08
C ALA A 503 29.70 -15.10 1.18
N ASN A 504 29.74 -13.94 1.82
CA ASN A 504 28.57 -13.07 1.91
C ASN A 504 28.06 -12.64 0.53
N ALA A 505 28.96 -12.45 -0.43
CA ALA A 505 28.60 -12.11 -1.80
C ALA A 505 27.92 -13.27 -2.53
N PHE A 506 28.54 -14.45 -2.57
CA PHE A 506 27.99 -15.57 -3.35
C PHE A 506 26.82 -16.28 -2.65
N LEU A 507 26.72 -16.26 -1.31
CA LEU A 507 25.57 -16.79 -0.59
C LEU A 507 24.31 -15.97 -0.88
N GLN A 508 24.47 -14.67 -1.15
CA GLN A 508 23.35 -13.79 -1.48
C GLN A 508 23.00 -13.81 -2.98
N THR A 509 23.99 -13.95 -3.86
CA THR A 509 23.80 -13.83 -5.33
C THR A 509 23.74 -15.17 -6.05
N HIS A 510 24.27 -16.23 -5.45
CA HIS A 510 24.56 -17.52 -6.07
C HIS A 510 25.41 -17.39 -7.35
N ASP A 511 26.28 -16.37 -7.42
CA ASP A 511 27.25 -16.16 -8.49
C ASP A 511 28.67 -16.36 -7.95
N SER A 512 29.45 -17.21 -8.61
CA SER A 512 30.84 -17.48 -8.22
C SER A 512 31.79 -16.36 -8.63
N CYS A 513 31.41 -15.56 -9.63
CA CYS A 513 32.23 -14.47 -10.13
C CYS A 513 32.09 -13.23 -9.23
N VAL A 514 33.06 -13.03 -8.34
CA VAL A 514 33.08 -11.87 -7.45
C VAL A 514 33.53 -10.64 -8.24
N GLY A 515 32.56 -9.75 -8.42
CA GLY A 515 32.71 -8.45 -9.04
C GLY A 515 32.57 -8.50 -10.54
N THR A 516 31.71 -9.37 -11.10
CA THR A 516 31.42 -9.42 -12.55
C THR A 516 31.46 -8.04 -13.19
N ASN A 517 32.28 -7.86 -14.23
CA ASN A 517 32.52 -6.60 -14.92
C ASN A 517 33.29 -5.51 -14.12
N PHE A 518 34.09 -5.89 -13.11
CA PHE A 518 34.94 -4.96 -12.35
C PHE A 518 35.91 -4.23 -13.27
N ILE A 519 36.61 -4.97 -14.14
CA ILE A 519 37.37 -4.41 -15.26
C ILE A 519 36.68 -4.87 -16.56
N PRO A 520 35.93 -3.99 -17.25
CA PRO A 520 35.13 -4.38 -18.39
C PRO A 520 35.91 -5.12 -19.48
N GLY A 521 35.50 -6.36 -19.74
CA GLY A 521 36.09 -7.23 -20.78
C GLY A 521 37.39 -7.96 -20.39
N TYR A 522 37.89 -7.79 -19.16
CA TYR A 522 39.12 -8.46 -18.71
C TYR A 522 38.78 -9.58 -17.73
N LYS A 523 39.29 -10.78 -18.00
CA LYS A 523 39.12 -11.93 -17.12
C LYS A 523 40.07 -11.84 -15.93
N CYS A 524 39.64 -12.29 -14.76
CA CYS A 524 40.52 -12.33 -13.60
C CYS A 524 41.77 -13.19 -13.86
N SER A 525 42.91 -12.74 -13.34
CA SER A 525 44.19 -13.43 -13.49
C SER A 525 44.27 -14.71 -12.66
N GLY A 526 43.39 -14.85 -11.65
CA GLY A 526 43.36 -15.96 -10.69
C GLY A 526 44.71 -16.28 -10.08
N TYR A 527 45.51 -15.24 -9.83
CA TYR A 527 46.85 -15.36 -9.25
C TYR A 527 47.76 -16.37 -9.99
N GLY A 528 47.70 -16.33 -11.33
CA GLY A 528 48.47 -17.20 -12.22
C GLY A 528 47.70 -18.41 -12.74
N ASP A 529 46.50 -18.68 -12.23
CA ASP A 529 45.53 -19.59 -12.84
C ASP A 529 44.33 -18.81 -13.38
N ALA A 530 44.38 -18.39 -14.64
CA ALA A 530 43.42 -17.42 -15.18
C ALA A 530 41.98 -17.95 -15.20
N CYS A 531 41.03 -17.06 -14.91
CA CYS A 531 39.61 -17.33 -14.99
C CYS A 531 39.16 -17.55 -16.45
N THR A 532 38.20 -18.44 -16.66
CA THR A 532 37.71 -18.81 -18.00
C THR A 532 36.65 -17.86 -18.52
N THR A 533 35.78 -17.33 -17.65
CA THR A 533 34.69 -16.42 -18.04
C THR A 533 34.53 -15.20 -17.14
N CYS A 534 34.86 -15.29 -15.85
CA CYS A 534 34.63 -14.22 -14.89
C CYS A 534 35.43 -12.96 -15.24
N THR A 535 34.74 -11.83 -15.43
CA THR A 535 35.32 -10.50 -15.68
C THR A 535 35.44 -9.65 -14.41
N GLY A 536 35.33 -10.30 -13.26
CA GLY A 536 35.47 -9.68 -11.95
C GLY A 536 36.88 -9.72 -11.40
N ILE A 537 36.97 -9.58 -10.09
CA ILE A 537 38.22 -9.61 -9.33
C ILE A 537 38.70 -11.06 -9.21
N ARG A 538 37.78 -11.98 -8.95
CA ARG A 538 38.04 -13.40 -8.70
C ARG A 538 36.82 -14.28 -8.99
N ASP A 539 37.03 -15.58 -9.12
CA ASP A 539 35.99 -16.59 -9.30
C ASP A 539 36.16 -17.66 -8.20
N ALA A 540 35.11 -17.90 -7.41
CA ALA A 540 35.13 -18.92 -6.35
C ALA A 540 34.90 -20.35 -6.89
N ASP A 541 34.57 -20.49 -8.17
CA ASP A 541 34.39 -21.79 -8.81
C ASP A 541 35.71 -22.23 -9.46
N TYR A 542 36.46 -23.12 -8.80
CA TYR A 542 37.74 -23.62 -9.33
C TYR A 542 37.59 -24.27 -10.73
N ALA A 543 36.41 -24.80 -11.09
CA ALA A 543 36.18 -25.41 -12.40
C ALA A 543 36.08 -24.34 -13.50
N LYS A 544 35.91 -23.07 -13.14
CA LYS A 544 35.99 -21.92 -14.04
C LYS A 544 37.38 -21.30 -14.10
N HIS A 545 38.41 -21.96 -13.57
CA HIS A 545 39.80 -21.61 -13.78
C HIS A 545 40.45 -22.45 -14.90
N SER A 546 41.58 -21.98 -15.43
CA SER A 546 42.29 -22.66 -16.53
C SER A 546 42.82 -24.03 -16.12
N SER A 547 43.16 -24.23 -14.84
CA SER A 547 43.53 -25.56 -14.33
C SER A 547 42.34 -26.51 -14.20
N GLY A 548 41.14 -25.98 -13.94
CA GLY A 548 39.94 -26.76 -13.63
C GLY A 548 40.08 -27.62 -12.37
N THR A 549 40.99 -27.28 -11.44
CA THR A 549 41.25 -28.04 -10.22
C THR A 549 41.27 -27.14 -8.98
N PRO A 550 40.83 -27.63 -7.80
CA PRO A 550 40.82 -26.82 -6.58
C PRO A 550 42.22 -26.34 -6.20
N HIS A 551 42.32 -25.07 -5.79
CA HIS A 551 43.54 -24.51 -5.24
C HIS A 551 43.83 -25.07 -3.83
N LYS A 552 45.11 -25.20 -3.50
CA LYS A 552 45.59 -25.88 -2.28
C LYS A 552 46.65 -25.05 -1.58
N PRO A 553 46.76 -25.12 -0.24
CA PRO A 553 47.81 -24.43 0.50
C PRO A 553 49.23 -24.80 0.04
N SER A 554 49.44 -26.02 -0.45
CA SER A 554 50.73 -26.47 -0.98
C SER A 554 51.16 -25.75 -2.27
N GLN A 555 50.26 -25.02 -2.92
CA GLN A 555 50.52 -24.28 -4.17
C GLN A 555 50.88 -22.81 -3.95
N LEU A 556 50.69 -22.26 -2.74
CA LEU A 556 50.93 -20.83 -2.46
C LEU A 556 52.35 -20.37 -2.83
N ALA A 557 53.34 -21.25 -2.69
CA ALA A 557 54.75 -20.98 -2.99
C ALA A 557 55.18 -21.31 -4.43
N ASN A 558 54.26 -21.69 -5.32
CA ASN A 558 54.58 -22.05 -6.69
C ASN A 558 55.16 -20.87 -7.48
N THR A 559 55.85 -21.18 -8.59
CA THR A 559 56.36 -20.17 -9.54
C THR A 559 55.55 -20.12 -10.85
N SER A 560 54.53 -20.97 -10.99
CA SER A 560 53.67 -21.08 -12.17
C SER A 560 52.32 -21.70 -11.80
N GLY A 561 51.25 -21.35 -12.51
CA GLY A 561 49.88 -21.68 -12.10
C GLY A 561 49.46 -20.80 -10.92
N PHE A 562 48.52 -21.25 -10.09
CA PHE A 562 48.17 -20.55 -8.86
C PHE A 562 49.37 -20.43 -7.91
N HIS A 563 49.64 -19.20 -7.47
CA HIS A 563 50.70 -18.84 -6.53
C HIS A 563 50.39 -17.50 -5.86
N CYS A 564 50.87 -17.30 -4.64
CA CYS A 564 50.68 -16.06 -3.90
C CYS A 564 52.01 -15.39 -3.59
N SER A 565 52.02 -14.05 -3.62
CA SER A 565 53.18 -13.27 -3.15
C SER A 565 53.18 -13.20 -1.63
N LYS A 566 54.36 -13.14 -1.01
CA LYS A 566 54.45 -12.83 0.43
C LYS A 566 54.10 -11.36 0.66
N ASP A 567 53.30 -11.10 1.68
CA ASP A 567 52.87 -9.75 2.05
C ASP A 567 52.98 -9.56 3.57
N SER A 568 53.71 -8.54 4.00
CA SER A 568 53.86 -8.20 5.42
C SER A 568 52.82 -7.21 5.94
N SER A 569 52.11 -6.53 5.05
CA SER A 569 51.05 -5.55 5.35
C SER A 569 49.65 -6.15 5.34
N TYR A 570 49.42 -7.18 4.52
CA TYR A 570 48.14 -7.88 4.40
C TYR A 570 48.33 -9.41 4.43
N PRO A 571 48.95 -9.99 5.48
CA PRO A 571 49.24 -11.43 5.52
C PRO A 571 47.99 -12.26 5.84
N GLY A 572 47.70 -13.24 4.99
CA GLY A 572 46.83 -14.36 5.30
C GLY A 572 47.46 -15.33 6.32
N PRO A 573 46.70 -16.35 6.75
CA PRO A 573 47.14 -17.33 7.76
C PRO A 573 48.44 -18.07 7.41
N CYS A 574 48.81 -18.19 6.14
CA CYS A 574 50.06 -18.83 5.71
C CYS A 574 51.21 -17.84 5.45
N GLY A 575 51.00 -16.54 5.68
CA GLY A 575 52.02 -15.47 5.53
C GLY A 575 52.21 -14.94 4.10
N TYR A 576 51.30 -15.26 3.19
CA TYR A 576 51.15 -14.70 1.85
C TYR A 576 50.03 -13.66 1.81
N GLU A 577 49.89 -12.96 0.69
CA GLU A 577 48.88 -11.92 0.46
C GLU A 577 47.46 -12.46 0.72
N GLY A 578 46.72 -11.77 1.59
CA GLY A 578 45.45 -12.22 2.15
C GLY A 578 44.34 -12.45 1.13
N HIS A 579 44.19 -11.58 0.12
CA HIS A 579 43.21 -11.77 -0.94
C HIS A 579 43.55 -13.04 -1.76
N CYS A 580 44.84 -13.25 -2.05
CA CYS A 580 45.31 -14.44 -2.75
C CYS A 580 45.12 -15.73 -1.93
N GLU A 581 45.46 -15.74 -0.65
CA GLU A 581 45.28 -16.94 0.19
C GLU A 581 43.81 -17.33 0.34
N SER A 582 42.92 -16.33 0.42
CA SER A 582 41.50 -16.53 0.66
C SER A 582 40.80 -17.35 -0.42
N TYR A 583 41.32 -17.37 -1.65
CA TYR A 583 40.82 -18.17 -2.76
C TYR A 583 40.53 -19.61 -2.38
N ILE A 584 41.43 -20.23 -1.61
CA ILE A 584 41.32 -21.63 -1.21
C ILE A 584 40.09 -21.85 -0.33
N MET A 585 39.84 -20.94 0.61
CA MET A 585 38.70 -21.03 1.52
C MET A 585 37.40 -20.66 0.81
N SER A 586 37.39 -19.60 -0.01
CA SER A 586 36.23 -19.22 -0.84
C SER A 586 35.79 -20.36 -1.76
N GLU A 587 36.73 -21.08 -2.38
CA GLU A 587 36.45 -22.26 -3.20
C GLU A 587 35.77 -23.38 -2.42
N VAL A 588 36.29 -23.71 -1.23
CA VAL A 588 35.71 -24.74 -0.36
C VAL A 588 34.26 -24.42 0.01
N LEU A 589 33.99 -23.16 0.34
CA LEU A 589 32.65 -22.69 0.71
C LEU A 589 31.67 -22.75 -0.47
N TRP A 590 32.10 -22.27 -1.64
CA TRP A 590 31.32 -22.35 -2.88
C TRP A 590 31.03 -23.81 -3.27
N ASP A 591 32.07 -24.66 -3.24
CA ASP A 591 31.98 -26.06 -3.64
C ASP A 591 31.04 -26.87 -2.75
N LEU A 592 30.95 -26.55 -1.46
CA LEU A 592 29.99 -27.22 -0.58
C LEU A 592 28.57 -27.14 -1.15
N ALA A 593 28.13 -25.92 -1.53
CA ALA A 593 26.80 -25.68 -2.08
C ALA A 593 26.67 -26.12 -3.54
N ALA A 594 27.69 -25.84 -4.36
CA ALA A 594 27.62 -26.00 -5.80
C ALA A 594 27.97 -27.41 -6.30
N ARG A 595 28.71 -28.21 -5.50
CA ARG A 595 29.24 -29.51 -5.92
C ARG A 595 29.06 -30.62 -4.89
N ASP A 596 29.53 -30.44 -3.65
CA ASP A 596 29.63 -31.55 -2.70
C ASP A 596 28.26 -32.02 -2.20
N LEU A 597 27.40 -31.09 -1.77
CA LEU A 597 26.03 -31.40 -1.34
C LEU A 597 25.16 -31.94 -2.50
N PRO A 598 25.23 -31.36 -3.73
CA PRO A 598 24.61 -31.97 -4.91
C PRO A 598 25.12 -33.38 -5.22
N ALA A 599 26.44 -33.61 -5.14
CA ALA A 599 27.02 -34.94 -5.34
C ALA A 599 26.57 -35.95 -4.27
N ALA A 600 26.24 -35.48 -3.06
CA ALA A 600 25.62 -36.26 -1.99
C ALA A 600 24.11 -36.51 -2.20
N GLY A 601 23.51 -35.99 -3.27
CA GLY A 601 22.12 -36.23 -3.66
C GLY A 601 21.12 -35.17 -3.22
N LEU A 602 21.58 -34.00 -2.75
CA LEU A 602 20.70 -32.88 -2.41
C LEU A 602 20.40 -32.01 -3.64
N ASP A 603 19.20 -31.44 -3.70
CA ASP A 603 18.88 -30.45 -4.73
C ASP A 603 19.59 -29.11 -4.46
N ALA A 604 19.65 -28.24 -5.47
CA ALA A 604 20.34 -26.96 -5.38
C ALA A 604 19.77 -26.06 -4.28
N THR A 605 18.45 -25.99 -4.11
CA THR A 605 17.81 -25.13 -3.09
C THR A 605 18.17 -25.59 -1.69
N THR A 606 18.10 -26.91 -1.44
CA THR A 606 18.52 -27.48 -0.16
C THR A 606 20.01 -27.28 0.10
N SER A 607 20.85 -27.41 -0.93
CA SER A 607 22.31 -27.25 -0.81
C SER A 607 22.70 -25.82 -0.42
N TRP A 608 22.14 -24.81 -1.10
CA TRP A 608 22.37 -23.41 -0.76
C TRP A 608 21.82 -23.04 0.63
N TYR A 609 20.63 -23.52 0.98
CA TYR A 609 20.06 -23.32 2.32
C TYR A 609 20.94 -23.89 3.43
N ILE A 610 21.56 -25.06 3.22
CA ILE A 610 22.50 -25.65 4.18
C ILE A 610 23.76 -24.79 4.28
N ALA A 611 24.32 -24.34 3.15
CA ALA A 611 25.49 -23.48 3.14
C ALA A 611 25.24 -22.16 3.90
N ASP A 612 24.11 -21.50 3.64
CA ASP A 612 23.66 -20.29 4.33
C ASP A 612 23.45 -20.44 5.84
N ARG A 613 23.25 -21.68 6.32
CA ARG A 613 23.08 -21.97 7.74
C ARG A 613 24.41 -22.27 8.43
N LEU A 614 25.37 -22.79 7.68
CA LEU A 614 26.69 -23.17 8.20
C LEU A 614 27.66 -21.99 8.23
N PHE A 615 27.50 -21.07 7.28
CA PHE A 615 28.32 -19.88 7.08
C PHE A 615 27.44 -18.64 7.02
#